data_AF-A0A7D5PCA1-F1
#
_entry.id   AF-A0A7D5PCA1-F1
#
_cell.length_a   1.000
_cell.length_b   1.000
_cell.length_c   1.000
_cell.angle_alpha   90.00
_cell.angle_beta   90.00
_cell.angle_gamma   90.00
#
_symmetry.space_group_name_H-M   'P 1'
#
loop_
_entity.id
_entity.type
_entity.pdbx_description
1 polymer ?
#
loop_
_entity_poly.entity_id
_entity_poly.type
_entity_poly.pdbx_seq_one_letter_code
_entity_poly.pdbx_strand_id
1 'polypeptide(L)' 'MEDKERNEHGRYKPEHSDEEFIRAVAEHEPAGTKEVADELGIARQGADYRLRRLEENGKVSKKKVGNSLAWTVEQE' A
#
# COMPACT_ATOMS: atom_id res chain seq x y z
N MET A 1 -25.03 5.23 8.40
CA MET A 1 -24.41 4.97 7.08
C MET A 1 -23.34 6.03 6.99
N GLU A 2 -22.07 5.66 7.08
CA GLU A 2 -20.99 6.64 7.23
C GLU A 2 -20.70 7.30 5.88
N ASP A 3 -20.99 8.61 5.84
CA ASP A 3 -20.82 9.51 4.71
C ASP A 3 -19.34 9.59 4.32
N LYS A 4 -19.00 8.90 3.23
CA LYS A 4 -17.73 9.10 2.53
C LYS A 4 -17.79 10.46 1.83
N GLU A 5 -17.36 11.51 2.53
CA GLU A 5 -17.31 12.88 2.03
C GLU A 5 -16.49 12.98 0.75
N ARG A 6 -17.18 12.89 -0.40
CA ARG A 6 -16.65 13.29 -1.70
C ARG A 6 -16.60 14.82 -1.71
N ASN A 7 -15.39 15.35 -1.79
CA ASN A 7 -15.18 16.77 -2.03
C ASN A 7 -15.57 17.15 -3.47
N GLU A 8 -16.04 18.38 -3.61
CA GLU A 8 -16.72 18.98 -4.76
C GLU A 8 -15.78 19.35 -5.93
N HIS A 9 -14.52 18.92 -5.85
CA HIS A 9 -13.53 19.06 -6.90
C HIS A 9 -12.98 17.67 -7.13
N GLY A 10 -13.06 17.13 -8.36
CA GLY A 10 -12.68 15.76 -8.73
C GLY A 10 -11.20 15.37 -8.55
N ARG A 11 -10.57 15.78 -7.44
CA ARG A 11 -9.31 15.27 -6.93
C ARG A 11 -9.64 14.22 -5.87
N TYR A 12 -9.51 12.97 -6.30
CA TYR A 12 -9.51 11.80 -5.43
C TYR A 12 -8.53 12.06 -4.27
N LYS A 13 -9.04 12.31 -3.06
CA LYS A 13 -8.19 12.25 -1.87
C LYS A 13 -7.72 10.80 -1.77
N PRO A 14 -6.41 10.51 -1.66
CA PRO A 14 -5.97 9.16 -1.38
C PRO A 14 -6.60 8.76 -0.05
N GLU A 15 -7.41 7.70 -0.07
CA GLU A 15 -8.16 7.23 1.10
C GLU A 15 -7.23 6.68 2.18
N HIS A 16 -5.98 6.36 1.82
CA HIS A 16 -4.94 5.85 2.72
C HIS A 16 -3.63 6.62 2.58
N SER A 17 -3.02 6.90 3.73
CA SER A 17 -1.72 7.55 3.90
C SER A 17 -0.56 6.58 3.68
N ASP A 18 0.64 7.11 3.38
CA ASP A 18 1.86 6.28 3.24
C ASP A 18 2.15 5.44 4.49
N GLU A 19 1.86 5.96 5.67
CA GLU A 19 2.04 5.26 6.94
C GLU A 19 1.12 4.04 7.07
N GLU A 20 -0.11 4.10 6.56
CA GLU A 20 -1.03 2.94 6.56
C GLU A 20 -0.50 1.82 5.65
N PHE A 21 0.08 2.16 4.50
CA PHE A 21 0.74 1.16 3.64
C PHE A 21 1.95 0.53 4.32
N ILE A 22 2.77 1.33 5.00
CA ILE A 22 3.95 0.82 5.72
C ILE A 22 3.51 -0.11 6.86
N ARG A 23 2.47 0.25 7.62
CA ARG A 23 1.90 -0.61 8.67
C ARG A 23 1.37 -1.92 8.11
N ALA A 24 0.59 -1.87 7.03
CA ALA A 24 0.08 -3.07 6.38
C ALA A 24 1.20 -3.99 5.87
N VAL A 25 2.32 -3.44 5.37
CA VAL A 25 3.50 -4.24 5.02
C VAL A 25 4.13 -4.86 6.26
N ALA A 26 4.29 -4.11 7.34
CA ALA A 26 4.90 -4.57 8.58
C ALA A 26 4.09 -5.70 9.26
N GLU A 27 2.75 -5.63 9.21
CA GLU A 27 1.87 -6.66 9.81
C GLU A 27 1.94 -8.00 9.06
N HIS A 28 2.17 -7.96 7.75
CA HIS A 28 2.19 -9.14 6.88
C HIS A 28 3.60 -9.51 6.40
N GLU A 29 4.67 -9.03 7.05
CA GLU A 29 6.04 -9.12 6.54
C GLU A 29 6.56 -10.59 6.45
N PRO A 30 7.10 -11.03 5.28
CA PRO A 30 7.13 -10.34 4.00
C PRO A 30 5.76 -10.36 3.29
N ALA A 31 5.21 -9.18 3.04
CA ALA A 31 3.84 -9.01 2.60
C ALA A 31 3.70 -9.15 1.08
N GLY A 32 2.65 -9.81 0.60
CA GLY A 32 2.24 -9.73 -0.79
C GLY A 32 1.47 -8.45 -1.10
N THR A 33 1.56 -7.94 -2.33
CA THR A 33 0.74 -6.79 -2.78
C THR A 33 -0.76 -7.02 -2.55
N LYS A 34 -1.21 -8.27 -2.61
CA LYS A 34 -2.62 -8.61 -2.36
C LYS A 34 -2.98 -8.49 -0.88
N GLU A 35 -2.14 -8.97 0.04
CA GLU A 35 -2.37 -8.86 1.48
C GLU A 35 -2.48 -7.40 1.92
N VAL A 36 -1.57 -6.54 1.43
CA VAL A 36 -1.65 -5.09 1.68
C VAL A 36 -2.93 -4.47 1.11
N ALA A 37 -3.39 -4.94 -0.06
CA ALA A 37 -4.59 -4.42 -0.70
C ALA A 37 -5.87 -4.84 0.06
N ASP A 38 -5.92 -6.10 0.50
CA ASP A 38 -7.02 -6.64 1.31
C ASP A 38 -7.06 -5.96 2.69
N GLU A 39 -5.91 -5.72 3.33
CA GLU A 39 -5.81 -5.00 4.61
C GLU A 39 -6.39 -3.59 4.53
N LEU A 40 -6.04 -2.84 3.48
CA LEU A 40 -6.51 -1.47 3.27
C LEU A 40 -7.86 -1.40 2.55
N GLY A 41 -8.44 -2.53 2.13
CA GLY A 41 -9.70 -2.56 1.39
C GLY A 41 -9.66 -1.86 0.02
N ILE A 42 -8.50 -1.85 -0.65
CA ILE A 42 -8.29 -1.19 -1.94
C ILE A 42 -8.02 -2.17 -3.07
N ALA A 43 -8.09 -1.68 -4.31
CA ALA A 43 -7.71 -2.48 -5.47
C ALA A 43 -6.21 -2.81 -5.44
N ARG A 44 -5.86 -4.08 -5.75
CA ARG A 44 -4.46 -4.56 -5.85
C ARG A 44 -3.56 -3.69 -6.72
N GLN A 45 -4.08 -3.13 -7.82
CA GLN A 45 -3.32 -2.22 -8.69
C GLN A 45 -2.97 -0.89 -8.00
N GLY A 46 -3.87 -0.37 -7.16
CA GLY A 46 -3.62 0.82 -6.35
C GLY A 46 -2.56 0.55 -5.28
N ALA A 47 -2.63 -0.63 -4.64
CA ALA A 47 -1.60 -1.07 -3.70
C ALA A 47 -0.23 -1.24 -4.37
N ASP A 48 -0.16 -1.88 -5.54
CA ASP A 48 1.09 -2.01 -6.31
C ASP A 48 1.70 -0.64 -6.63
N TYR A 49 0.88 0.30 -7.12
CA TYR A 49 1.33 1.65 -7.44
C TYR A 49 1.92 2.35 -6.21
N ARG A 50 1.23 2.28 -5.06
CA ARG A 50 1.69 2.96 -3.84
C ARG A 50 2.93 2.31 -3.25
N LEU A 51 3.00 0.99 -3.21
CA LEU A 51 4.17 0.26 -2.69
C LEU A 51 5.42 0.53 -3.52
N ARG A 52 5.30 0.63 -4.85
CA ARG A 52 6.41 1.06 -5.72
C ARG A 52 6.90 2.47 -5.39
N ARG A 53 5.97 3.41 -5.18
CA ARG A 53 6.32 4.78 -4.75
C ARG A 53 7.05 4.78 -3.41
N LEU A 54 6.62 3.95 -2.45
CA LEU A 54 7.27 3.84 -1.14
C LEU A 54 8.68 3.25 -1.25
N GLU A 55 8.88 2.30 -2.16
CA GLU A 55 10.20 1.74 -2.44
C GLU A 55 11.14 2.75 -3.08
N GLU A 56 10.66 3.57 -4.02
CA GLU A 56 11.43 4.70 -4.56
C GLU A 56 11.84 5.71 -3.46
N ASN A 57 11.05 5.83 -2.38
CA ASN A 57 11.36 6.69 -1.23
C ASN A 57 12.16 5.96 -0.13
N GLY A 58 12.58 4.71 -0.36
CA GLY A 58 13.35 3.92 0.60
C GLY A 58 12.59 3.55 1.88
N LYS A 59 11.25 3.53 1.85
CA LYS A 59 10.41 3.16 3.01
C LYS A 59 10.11 1.68 3.09
N VAL A 60 10.11 1.01 1.94
CA VAL A 60 9.91 -0.45 1.83
C VAL A 60 10.87 -0.98 0.78
N SER A 61 11.21 -2.26 0.85
CA SER A 61 11.92 -2.97 -0.21
C SER A 61 11.00 -3.99 -0.86
N LYS A 62 11.33 -4.36 -2.10
CA LYS A 62 10.63 -5.42 -2.83
C LYS A 62 11.59 -6.52 -3.23
N LYS A 63 11.11 -7.76 -3.14
CA LYS A 63 11.79 -8.94 -3.67
C LYS A 63 10.82 -9.72 -4.54
N LYS A 64 11.29 -10.16 -5.72
CA LYS A 64 10.51 -11.07 -6.56
C LYS A 64 10.56 -12.49 -5.99
N VAL A 65 9.39 -13.06 -5.70
CA VAL A 65 9.23 -14.45 -5.23
C VAL A 65 8.28 -15.14 -6.20
N GLY A 66 8.82 -16.01 -7.05
CA GLY A 66 8.05 -16.62 -8.14
C GLY A 66 7.48 -15.57 -9.11
N ASN A 67 6.16 -15.53 -9.24
CA ASN A 67 5.41 -14.55 -10.04
C ASN A 67 4.86 -13.37 -9.21
N SER A 68 5.21 -13.26 -7.94
CA SER A 68 4.72 -12.24 -7.02
C SER A 68 5.84 -11.36 -6.47
N LEU A 69 5.45 -10.21 -5.92
CA LEU A 69 6.34 -9.33 -5.16
C LEU A 69 6.06 -9.54 -3.67
N ALA A 70 7.15 -9.70 -2.92
CA ALA A 70 7.18 -9.71 -1.48
C ALA A 70 7.77 -8.36 -1.02
N TRP A 71 7.10 -7.72 -0.07
CA TRP A 71 7.43 -6.39 0.44
C TRP A 71 7.85 -6.49 1.91
N THR A 72 8.86 -5.70 2.26
CA THR A 72 9.46 -5.62 3.60
C THR A 72 9.60 -4.16 3.96
N VAL A 73 9.38 -3.77 5.21
CA VAL A 73 9.68 -2.41 5.67
C VAL A 73 11.19 -2.24 5.78
N GLU A 74 11.70 -1.12 5.28
CA GLU A 74 13.10 -0.78 5.51
C GLU A 74 13.20 -0.14 6.90
N GLN A 75 13.78 -0.87 7.85
CA GLN A 75 14.14 -0.32 9.15
C GLN A 75 15.44 0.48 8.98
N GLU A 76 15.40 1.77 9.32
CA GLU A 76 16.59 2.62 9.39
C GLU A 76 17.57 2.13 10.48
#